data_AF-A0A8X6GA46-F1
#
_entry.id   AF-A0A8X6GA46-F1
#
_cell.length_a   1.000
_cell.length_b   1.000
_cell.length_c   1.000
_cell.angle_alpha   90.00
_cell.angle_beta   90.00
_cell.angle_gamma   90.00
#
_symmetry.space_group_name_H-M   'P 1'
#
loop_
_entity.id
_entity.type
_entity.pdbx_description
1 polymer ?
#
loop_
_entity_poly.entity_id
_entity_poly.type
_entity_poly.pdbx_seq_one_letter_code
_entity_poly.pdbx_strand_id
1 'polypeptide(L)'
;MNTLISNKSGTFRVNIEFFVTEKITGLTPSAELDVSEIKIPEFLELSGPYFYEAKEIHALLNADIFFRIIKDNVYKVNDELLFRESEFGWIASGRLQETKTKDFSCYLLKHNDPIEDTSKLSFKLESLGIKDKPCYREDDQAMNVLKEIVQYNNNRYI
;
A
#
# COMPACT_ATOMS: atom_id res chain seq x y z
N MET A 1 16.01 3.56 14.77
CA MET A 1 15.82 2.60 15.88
C MET A 1 15.83 1.20 15.31
N ASN A 2 16.73 0.33 15.75
CA ASN A 2 16.76 -1.07 15.29
C ASN A 2 15.75 -1.90 16.10
N THR A 3 14.80 -2.53 15.41
CA THR A 3 13.70 -3.27 16.01
C THR A 3 13.57 -4.64 15.36
N LEU A 4 13.48 -5.68 16.20
CA LEU A 4 13.11 -7.02 15.76
C LEU A 4 11.58 -7.12 15.69
N ILE A 5 11.04 -7.40 14.51
CA ILE A 5 9.63 -7.73 14.31
C ILE A 5 9.50 -9.24 14.18
N SER A 6 8.50 -9.82 14.85
CA SER A 6 8.19 -11.24 14.75
C SER A 6 6.68 -11.50 14.74
N ASN A 7 6.26 -12.55 14.05
CA ASN A 7 4.88 -13.02 14.16
C ASN A 7 4.61 -13.73 15.49
N LYS A 8 3.33 -14.01 15.78
CA LYS A 8 2.86 -14.59 17.05
C LYS A 8 3.47 -15.97 17.34
N SER A 9 3.71 -16.78 16.32
CA SER A 9 4.37 -18.10 16.45
C SER A 9 5.89 -18.01 16.54
N GLY A 10 6.47 -16.85 16.23
CA GLY A 10 7.92 -16.62 16.22
C GLY A 10 8.66 -17.28 15.04
N THR A 11 7.93 -17.85 14.08
CA THR A 11 8.45 -18.53 12.88
C THR A 11 8.97 -17.53 11.84
N PHE A 12 8.38 -16.34 11.78
CA PHE A 12 8.88 -15.23 10.98
C PHE A 12 9.50 -14.17 11.87
N ARG A 13 10.71 -13.73 11.52
CA ARG A 13 11.47 -12.70 12.23
C ARG A 13 12.27 -11.85 11.27
N VAL A 14 12.30 -10.55 11.50
CA VAL A 14 13.11 -9.62 10.71
C VAL A 14 13.57 -8.42 11.56
N ASN A 15 14.85 -8.07 11.45
CA ASN A 15 15.35 -6.82 12.00
C ASN A 15 15.11 -5.69 10.99
N ILE A 16 14.49 -4.61 11.44
CA ILE A 16 14.16 -3.44 10.65
C ILE A 16 14.66 -2.21 11.39
N GLU A 17 15.26 -1.29 10.64
CA GLU A 17 15.58 0.02 11.16
C GLU A 17 14.43 1.00 10.88
N PHE A 18 13.75 1.40 11.95
CA PHE A 18 12.69 2.41 11.88
C PHE A 18 13.24 3.82 11.99
N PHE A 19 12.74 4.70 11.12
CA PHE A 19 12.78 6.14 11.33
C PHE A 19 11.62 6.56 12.23
N VAL A 20 11.91 7.22 13.35
CA VAL A 20 10.91 7.62 14.34
C VAL A 20 10.44 9.05 14.04
N THR A 21 9.12 9.22 13.95
CA THR A 21 8.45 10.51 13.70
C THR A 21 7.24 10.62 14.64
N GLU A 22 6.82 11.85 14.96
CA GLU A 22 5.67 12.09 15.84
C GLU A 22 4.36 11.56 15.25
N LYS A 23 4.22 11.62 13.92
CA LYS A 23 3.04 11.15 13.19
C LYS A 23 3.46 10.56 11.86
N ILE A 24 2.84 9.44 11.48
CA ILE A 24 3.06 8.77 10.21
C ILE A 24 1.94 9.11 9.21
N THR A 25 0.69 8.88 9.60
CA THR A 25 -0.51 9.16 8.77
C THR A 25 -1.62 9.75 9.63
N GLY A 26 -2.70 10.22 8.98
CA GLY A 26 -4.00 10.32 9.65
C GLY A 26 -4.59 8.95 10.00
N LEU A 27 -5.85 8.93 10.45
CA LEU A 27 -6.59 7.68 10.64
C LEU A 27 -6.66 6.90 9.32
N THR A 28 -6.43 5.60 9.41
CA THR A 28 -6.52 4.66 8.29
C THR A 28 -7.34 3.44 8.72
N PRO A 29 -8.46 3.16 8.05
CA PRO A 29 -9.14 4.03 7.06
C PRO A 29 -9.52 5.40 7.65
N SER A 30 -9.75 6.40 6.79
CA SER A 30 -10.10 7.77 7.22
C SER A 30 -11.49 7.86 7.89
N ALA A 31 -12.33 6.84 7.69
CA ALA A 31 -13.59 6.61 8.37
C ALA A 31 -13.81 5.10 8.54
N GLU A 32 -14.68 4.71 9.46
CA GLU A 32 -15.03 3.30 9.64
C GLU A 32 -15.69 2.73 8.38
N LEU A 33 -15.31 1.49 8.04
CA LEU A 33 -15.84 0.74 6.91
C LEU A 33 -17.03 -0.11 7.37
N ASP A 34 -18.12 -0.13 6.58
CA ASP A 34 -19.22 -1.06 6.82
C ASP A 34 -18.86 -2.44 6.28
N VAL A 35 -18.65 -3.38 7.21
CA VAL A 35 -18.31 -4.77 6.92
C VAL A 35 -19.41 -5.75 7.31
N SER A 36 -20.60 -5.25 7.64
CA SER A 36 -21.70 -6.07 8.19
C SER A 36 -22.16 -7.19 7.25
N GLU A 37 -22.09 -6.96 5.93
CA GLU A 37 -22.45 -7.95 4.92
C GLU A 37 -21.30 -8.90 4.55
N ILE A 38 -20.08 -8.64 5.04
CA ILE A 38 -18.90 -9.45 4.75
C ILE A 38 -18.88 -10.66 5.67
N LYS A 39 -19.11 -11.84 5.09
CA LYS A 39 -18.95 -13.11 5.80
C LYS A 39 -17.49 -13.53 5.78
N ILE A 40 -16.75 -13.17 6.82
CA ILE A 40 -15.38 -13.63 7.03
C ILE A 40 -15.41 -15.03 7.68
N PRO A 41 -14.82 -16.05 7.05
CA PRO A 41 -14.74 -17.38 7.66
C PRO A 41 -13.94 -17.38 8.96
N GLU A 42 -14.43 -18.10 9.97
CA GLU A 42 -13.80 -18.18 11.30
C GLU A 42 -12.38 -18.78 11.28
N PHE A 43 -12.05 -19.57 10.26
CA PHE A 43 -10.72 -20.18 10.13
C PHE A 43 -9.64 -19.17 9.70
N LEU A 44 -10.01 -17.97 9.24
CA LEU A 44 -9.05 -16.92 8.85
C LEU A 44 -8.57 -16.14 10.07
N GLU A 45 -7.33 -16.39 10.52
CA GLU A 45 -6.68 -15.54 11.53
C GLU A 45 -6.25 -14.22 10.87
N LEU A 46 -7.07 -13.17 11.02
CA LEU A 46 -6.79 -11.85 10.45
C LEU A 46 -5.57 -11.19 11.12
N SER A 47 -4.73 -10.52 10.31
CA SER A 47 -3.59 -9.75 10.84
C SER A 47 -4.02 -8.52 11.64
N GLY A 48 -5.23 -8.02 11.37
CA GLY A 48 -5.89 -6.95 12.11
C GLY A 48 -7.38 -7.24 12.22
N PRO A 49 -7.88 -7.75 13.38
CA PRO A 49 -9.28 -8.11 13.53
C PRO A 49 -10.23 -6.90 13.41
N TYR A 50 -9.70 -5.68 13.55
CA TYR A 50 -10.43 -4.41 13.47
C TYR A 50 -9.99 -3.57 12.27
N PHE A 51 -9.67 -4.20 11.12
CA PHE A 51 -9.19 -3.49 9.92
C PHE A 51 -10.20 -2.47 9.36
N TYR A 52 -11.47 -2.58 9.77
CA TYR A 52 -12.56 -1.70 9.38
C TYR A 52 -12.70 -0.46 10.29
N GLU A 53 -12.02 -0.42 11.44
CA GLU A 53 -12.07 0.72 12.35
C GLU A 53 -11.05 1.79 11.97
N ALA A 54 -11.45 3.06 11.97
CA ALA A 54 -10.54 4.17 11.70
C ALA A 54 -9.50 4.31 12.81
N LYS A 55 -8.24 3.94 12.53
CA LYS A 55 -7.15 3.89 13.53
C LYS A 55 -5.84 4.48 13.01
N GLU A 56 -4.98 4.90 13.92
CA GLU A 56 -3.65 5.39 13.57
C GLU A 56 -2.72 4.24 13.14
N ILE A 57 -1.90 4.50 12.13
CA ILE A 57 -0.80 3.59 11.74
C ILE A 57 0.42 3.93 12.59
N HIS A 58 0.92 2.93 13.30
CA HIS A 58 2.08 3.07 14.19
C HIS A 58 3.42 2.73 13.52
N ALA A 59 3.39 2.04 12.37
CA ALA A 59 4.58 1.64 11.65
C ALA A 59 4.29 1.50 10.15
N LEU A 60 5.20 2.02 9.32
CA LEU A 60 5.25 1.72 7.89
C LEU A 60 6.46 0.83 7.62
N LEU A 61 6.23 -0.22 6.82
CA LEU A 61 7.27 -1.14 6.40
C LEU A 61 7.66 -0.84 4.96
N ASN A 62 8.94 -0.90 4.68
CA ASN A 62 9.49 -0.67 3.35
C ASN A 62 9.08 -1.82 2.38
N ALA A 63 9.11 -1.52 1.08
CA ALA A 63 8.70 -2.46 0.04
C ALA A 63 9.63 -3.69 -0.10
N ASP A 64 10.88 -3.59 0.34
CA ASP A 64 11.80 -4.73 0.42
C ASP A 64 11.33 -5.79 1.43
N ILE A 65 10.65 -5.37 2.49
CA ILE A 65 10.07 -6.27 3.49
C ILE A 65 8.72 -6.84 3.01
N PHE A 66 7.96 -6.09 2.20
CA PHE A 66 6.65 -6.49 1.70
C PHE A 66 6.65 -7.90 1.10
N PHE A 67 7.58 -8.20 0.18
CA PHE A 67 7.66 -9.50 -0.48
C PHE A 67 8.10 -10.65 0.45
N ARG A 68 8.63 -10.34 1.63
CA ARG A 68 8.98 -11.33 2.65
C ARG A 68 7.82 -11.64 3.59
N ILE A 69 6.85 -10.73 3.67
CA ILE A 69 5.69 -10.84 4.55
C ILE A 69 4.50 -11.48 3.81
N ILE A 70 4.28 -11.09 2.56
CA ILE A 70 3.13 -11.54 1.79
C ILE A 70 3.35 -12.96 1.28
N LYS A 71 2.33 -13.81 1.43
CA LYS A 71 2.30 -15.19 0.93
C LYS A 71 1.39 -15.29 -0.29
N ASP A 72 1.49 -16.43 -0.98
CA ASP A 72 0.78 -16.67 -2.24
C ASP A 72 -0.70 -17.02 -2.04
N ASN A 73 -1.09 -17.47 -0.85
CA ASN A 73 -2.46 -17.90 -0.59
C ASN A 73 -3.43 -16.71 -0.57
N VAL A 74 -4.54 -16.89 -1.26
CA VAL A 74 -5.60 -15.88 -1.40
C VAL A 74 -6.96 -16.54 -1.16
N TYR A 75 -7.76 -15.92 -0.32
CA TYR A 75 -9.16 -16.25 -0.10
C TYR A 75 -10.04 -15.16 -0.70
N LYS A 76 -10.75 -15.46 -1.79
CA LYS A 76 -11.63 -14.49 -2.43
C LYS A 76 -13.01 -14.50 -1.76
N VAL A 77 -13.49 -13.33 -1.35
CA VAL A 77 -14.86 -13.15 -0.85
C VAL A 77 -15.79 -12.88 -2.04
N ASN A 78 -15.38 -11.99 -2.93
CA ASN A 78 -16.04 -11.68 -4.20
C ASN A 78 -14.98 -11.16 -5.21
N ASP A 79 -15.42 -10.61 -6.34
CA ASP A 79 -14.51 -10.12 -7.38
C ASP A 79 -13.71 -8.88 -6.97
N GLU A 80 -14.21 -8.11 -5.99
CA GLU A 80 -13.63 -6.85 -5.55
C GLU A 80 -12.90 -6.97 -4.21
N LEU A 81 -13.23 -7.96 -3.37
CA LEU A 81 -12.70 -8.17 -2.03
C LEU A 81 -12.08 -9.57 -1.87
N LEU A 82 -10.84 -9.59 -1.40
CA LEU A 82 -10.10 -10.80 -1.07
C LEU A 82 -9.31 -10.63 0.24
N PHE A 83 -8.92 -11.75 0.82
CA PHE A 83 -7.94 -11.82 1.88
C PHE A 83 -6.67 -12.45 1.33
N ARG A 84 -5.52 -11.86 1.63
CA ARG A 84 -4.21 -12.41 1.27
C ARG A 84 -3.49 -12.86 2.53
N GLU A 85 -2.95 -14.07 2.50
CA GLU A 85 -2.18 -14.58 3.62
C GLU A 85 -0.86 -13.81 3.75
N SER A 86 -0.45 -13.57 4.99
CA SER A 86 0.86 -13.01 5.31
C SER A 86 1.47 -13.71 6.51
N GLU A 87 2.72 -13.40 6.80
CA GLU A 87 3.40 -13.89 8.01
C GLU A 87 2.73 -13.44 9.33
N PHE A 88 1.89 -12.40 9.29
CA PHE A 88 1.19 -11.85 10.44
C PHE A 88 -0.30 -12.20 10.48
N GLY A 89 -0.78 -13.04 9.57
CA GLY A 89 -2.20 -13.37 9.41
C GLY A 89 -2.77 -12.86 8.08
N TRP A 90 -4.07 -13.00 7.90
CA TRP A 90 -4.76 -12.63 6.65
C TRP A 90 -5.06 -11.13 6.59
N ILE A 91 -4.68 -10.50 5.48
CA ILE A 91 -4.85 -9.08 5.21
C ILE A 91 -6.02 -8.90 4.24
N ALA A 92 -6.99 -8.06 4.60
CA ALA A 92 -8.06 -7.65 3.69
C ALA A 92 -7.50 -6.75 2.57
N SER A 93 -7.87 -7.02 1.33
CA SER A 93 -7.46 -6.25 0.17
C SER A 93 -8.59 -6.20 -0.84
N GLY A 94 -8.87 -5.01 -1.37
CA GLY A 94 -9.93 -4.83 -2.33
C GLY A 94 -10.80 -3.62 -2.08
N ARG A 95 -11.97 -3.61 -2.71
CA ARG A 95 -12.99 -2.58 -2.57
C ARG A 95 -14.19 -3.14 -1.83
N LEU A 96 -14.72 -2.32 -0.92
CA LEU A 96 -16.04 -2.53 -0.34
C LEU A 96 -17.06 -1.74 -1.16
N GLN A 97 -18.18 -2.37 -1.51
CA GLN A 97 -19.27 -1.68 -2.19
C GLN A 97 -20.00 -0.80 -1.19
N GLU A 98 -19.54 0.44 -1.04
CA GLU A 98 -20.25 1.41 -0.21
C GLU A 98 -21.41 2.04 -0.98
N THR A 99 -22.59 2.02 -0.37
CA THR A 99 -23.83 2.61 -0.92
C THR A 99 -23.80 4.14 -0.91
N LYS A 100 -22.78 4.76 -0.30
CA LYS A 100 -22.56 6.21 -0.27
C LYS A 100 -21.08 6.46 -0.54
N THR A 101 -20.78 7.25 -1.57
CA THR A 101 -19.41 7.70 -1.85
C THR A 101 -18.92 8.58 -0.69
N LYS A 102 -18.26 7.99 0.29
CA LYS A 102 -17.35 8.71 1.17
C LYS A 102 -15.96 8.62 0.54
N ASP A 103 -15.30 9.76 0.38
CA ASP A 103 -13.92 9.78 -0.09
C ASP A 103 -13.02 9.20 1.00
N PHE A 104 -12.52 7.97 0.78
CA PHE A 104 -11.48 7.38 1.62
C PHE A 104 -10.13 7.80 1.10
N SER A 105 -9.47 8.65 1.86
CA SER A 105 -8.15 9.17 1.54
C SER A 105 -7.16 8.73 2.61
N CYS A 106 -6.24 7.85 2.25
CA CYS A 106 -5.08 7.54 3.08
C CYS A 106 -4.05 8.64 2.90
N TYR A 107 -4.13 9.71 3.69
CA TYR A 107 -3.14 10.79 3.65
C TYR A 107 -1.89 10.43 4.46
N LEU A 108 -0.75 10.32 3.77
CA LEU A 108 0.57 10.47 4.37
C LEU A 108 0.77 11.96 4.70
N LEU A 109 0.29 12.40 5.86
CA LEU A 109 0.47 13.78 6.31
C LEU A 109 1.79 13.89 7.08
N LYS A 110 2.78 14.58 6.50
CA LYS A 110 3.70 15.37 7.32
C LYS A 110 2.96 16.65 7.70
N HIS A 111 2.70 16.79 8.99
CA HIS A 111 2.35 18.02 9.73
C HIS A 111 1.70 19.18 8.93
N ASN A 112 0.39 19.39 9.12
CA ASN A 112 -0.39 20.63 8.96
C ASN A 112 -0.22 21.54 7.73
N ASP A 113 0.40 21.10 6.64
CA ASP A 113 0.45 21.94 5.44
C ASP A 113 -0.84 21.78 4.60
N PRO A 114 -1.45 22.88 4.12
CA PRO A 114 -2.61 22.84 3.25
C PRO A 114 -2.37 21.94 2.03
N ILE A 115 -3.44 21.36 1.48
CA ILE A 115 -3.41 20.41 0.34
C ILE A 115 -2.48 20.85 -0.81
N GLU A 116 -2.39 22.15 -1.07
CA GLU A 116 -1.54 22.74 -2.12
C GLU A 116 -0.03 22.54 -1.89
N ASP A 117 0.40 22.38 -0.64
CA ASP A 117 1.79 22.11 -0.29
C ASP A 117 2.14 20.62 -0.33
N THR A 118 1.14 19.73 -0.30
CA THR A 118 1.38 18.28 -0.43
C THR A 118 1.78 17.89 -1.85
N SER A 119 1.20 18.52 -2.88
CA SER A 119 1.70 18.40 -4.27
C SER A 119 3.15 18.84 -4.38
N LYS A 120 3.52 19.95 -3.73
CA LYS A 120 4.93 20.41 -3.72
C LYS A 120 5.84 19.43 -2.99
N LEU A 121 5.37 18.76 -1.94
CA LEU A 121 6.15 17.76 -1.22
C LEU A 121 6.40 16.49 -2.07
N SER A 122 5.39 16.04 -2.82
CA SER A 122 5.54 14.95 -3.80
C SER A 122 6.60 15.30 -4.84
N PHE A 123 6.51 16.49 -5.45
CA PHE A 123 7.52 16.96 -6.41
C PHE A 123 8.90 17.21 -5.76
N LYS A 124 8.94 17.64 -4.51
CA LYS A 124 10.20 17.87 -3.79
C LYS A 124 10.91 16.56 -3.45
N LEU A 125 10.18 15.47 -3.17
CA LEU A 125 10.76 14.13 -3.03
C LEU A 125 11.38 13.65 -4.36
N GLU A 126 10.73 13.90 -5.49
CA GLU A 126 11.30 13.64 -6.83
C GLU A 126 12.55 14.50 -7.09
N SER A 127 12.58 15.71 -6.55
CA SER A 127 13.68 16.68 -6.70
C SER A 127 14.90 16.42 -5.79
N LEU A 128 14.79 15.53 -4.79
CA LEU A 128 15.81 15.34 -3.76
C LEU A 128 17.03 14.49 -4.19
N GLY A 129 17.21 14.22 -5.48
CA GLY A 129 18.49 13.62 -5.90
C GLY A 129 18.63 13.17 -7.34
N ILE A 130 17.55 13.08 -8.14
CA ILE A 130 17.70 12.82 -9.58
C ILE A 130 17.66 14.17 -10.27
N LYS A 131 18.84 14.71 -10.58
CA LYS A 131 18.95 15.86 -11.49
C LYS A 131 18.79 15.36 -12.92
N ASP A 132 17.59 14.97 -13.31
CA ASP A 132 17.25 14.98 -14.71
C ASP A 132 16.85 16.39 -15.08
N LYS A 133 17.67 17.01 -15.94
CA LYS A 133 17.27 18.24 -16.62
C LYS A 133 15.94 17.92 -17.32
N PRO A 134 14.90 18.76 -17.20
CA PRO A 134 13.67 18.54 -17.96
C PRO A 134 14.01 18.61 -19.44
N CYS A 135 14.18 17.44 -20.05
CA CYS A 135 14.40 17.29 -21.48
C CYS A 135 13.01 17.13 -22.10
N TYR A 136 12.48 18.22 -22.65
CA TYR A 136 11.24 18.24 -23.43
C TYR A 136 11.29 17.36 -24.71
N ARG A 137 12.17 16.36 -24.79
CA ARG A 137 12.33 15.40 -25.89
C ARG A 137 12.20 13.94 -25.46
N GLU A 138 12.15 13.63 -24.17
CA GLU A 138 12.16 12.24 -23.69
C GLU A 138 10.84 11.52 -23.93
N ASP A 139 9.69 12.19 -23.93
CA ASP A 139 8.41 11.53 -24.20
C ASP A 139 8.36 10.92 -25.62
N ASP A 140 8.88 11.64 -26.61
CA ASP A 140 8.95 11.16 -28.00
C ASP A 140 9.99 10.04 -28.16
N GLN A 141 11.11 10.11 -27.42
CA GLN A 141 12.14 9.07 -27.45
C GLN A 141 11.69 7.81 -26.70
N ALA A 142 11.06 7.95 -25.54
CA ALA A 142 10.52 6.84 -24.76
C ALA A 142 9.40 6.13 -25.52
N MET A 143 8.50 6.87 -26.19
CA MET A 143 7.47 6.30 -27.05
C MET A 143 8.07 5.56 -28.26
N ASN A 144 9.14 6.09 -28.87
CA ASN A 144 9.78 5.44 -30.01
C ASN A 144 10.57 4.20 -29.59
N VAL A 145 11.30 4.27 -28.48
CA VAL A 145 11.97 3.10 -27.89
C VAL A 145 10.93 2.04 -27.54
N LEU A 146 9.87 2.39 -26.83
CA LEU A 146 8.80 1.46 -26.44
C LEU A 146 8.16 0.77 -27.66
N LYS A 147 7.97 1.49 -28.78
CA LYS A 147 7.50 0.89 -30.05
C LYS A 147 8.51 -0.05 -30.71
N GLU A 148 9.81 0.16 -30.52
CA GLU A 148 10.86 -0.72 -31.07
C GLU A 148 11.06 -1.99 -30.22
N ILE A 149 10.96 -1.88 -28.89
CA ILE A 149 11.19 -3.01 -27.97
C ILE A 149 9.95 -3.85 -27.70
N VAL A 150 8.75 -3.26 -27.68
CA VAL A 150 7.53 -3.99 -27.35
C VAL A 150 6.96 -4.62 -28.60
N GLN A 151 7.10 -5.94 -28.73
CA GLN A 151 6.45 -6.70 -29.79
C GLN A 151 5.13 -7.26 -29.27
N TYR A 152 4.05 -7.15 -30.05
CA TYR A 152 2.78 -7.79 -29.72
C TYR A 152 2.64 -9.09 -30.52
N ASN A 153 2.61 -10.22 -29.82
CA ASN A 153 2.42 -11.53 -30.46
C ASN A 153 1.49 -12.41 -29.61
N ASN A 154 0.63 -13.19 -30.26
CA ASN A 154 -0.31 -14.11 -29.62
C ASN A 154 -1.06 -13.49 -28.42
N ASN A 155 -1.63 -12.32 -28.64
CA ASN A 155 -2.41 -11.56 -27.66
C ASN A 155 -1.65 -11.05 -26.42
N ARG A 156 -0.31 -11.00 -26.44
CA ARG A 156 0.50 -10.43 -25.36
C ARG A 156 1.62 -9.54 -25.88
N TYR A 157 1.97 -8.53 -25.08
CA TYR A 157 3.21 -7.77 -25.24
C TYR A 157 4.37 -8.63 -24.73
N ILE A 158 5.41 -8.76 -25.55
CA ILE A 158 6.68 -9.41 -25.22
C ILE A 158 7.73 -8.33 -25.02
#